data_AF-A0A800KMR8-F1
#
_entry.id   AF-A0A800KMR8-F1
#
_cell.length_a   1.000
_cell.length_b   1.000
_cell.length_c   1.000
_cell.angle_alpha   90.00
_cell.angle_beta   90.00
_cell.angle_gamma   90.00
#
_symmetry.space_group_name_H-M   'P 1'
#
loop_
_entity.id
_entity.type
_entity.pdbx_description
1 polymer ?
#
loop_
_entity_poly.entity_id
_entity_poly.type
_entity_poly.pdbx_seq_one_letter_code
_entity_poly.pdbx_strand_id
1 'polypeptide(L)'
;MANMEHVLLVKRGRDHVARWREANPDENLDLNAAYMSYVRAPQVDISGADVRDSDLMGAVLQRANLSGCFMNPCHLYHANLRETNMTRTRLNGANLRGADLRGADLTGADLDRAVLSEADLTGAILVNANLSRANLSGANLTDADLTGASLSGASVVRANMTNTKCQNTDFFQTQFWSVDLTGTDMTGSSFGYSIFQDCDMSNIIGLDQVRHDCPSTIGLDSVFQSHGKIPESFLLEAGLPAAALDFLKPASSDSTSLREVYIACIDQDQEIAKTLRDDLRAKGVRCWVFSQLVRGSALVDRHSASDQEEIERWIRDYDKMIILGSVASLEVETLLNDITAAKQMQLTTEKWCMFLGAIDEALIEKRARFSRTLTAEHVVFDFTAQQSDRAAYLKEVERLAVALKQDQPASDGIPKPDISADQL
;
A
#
# COMPACT_ATOMS: atom_id res chain seq x y z
N MET A 1 -24.88 -20.62 -23.16
CA MET A 1 -25.89 -19.57 -23.37
C MET A 1 -27.05 -19.90 -22.46
N ALA A 2 -27.39 -18.96 -21.57
CA ALA A 2 -28.24 -19.24 -20.42
C ALA A 2 -29.64 -19.71 -20.79
N ASN A 3 -30.25 -20.52 -19.92
CA ASN A 3 -31.69 -20.74 -19.97
C ASN A 3 -32.41 -19.45 -19.58
N MET A 4 -33.10 -18.83 -20.54
CA MET A 4 -33.78 -17.55 -20.33
C MET A 4 -34.90 -17.63 -19.29
N GLU A 5 -35.54 -18.79 -19.13
CA GLU A 5 -36.54 -18.99 -18.07
C GLU A 5 -35.90 -18.92 -16.69
N HIS A 6 -34.71 -19.51 -16.51
CA HIS A 6 -33.94 -19.44 -15.26
C HIS A 6 -33.47 -18.01 -14.97
N VAL A 7 -33.01 -17.28 -15.99
CA VAL A 7 -32.62 -15.87 -15.82
C VAL A 7 -33.81 -15.01 -15.38
N LEU A 8 -34.97 -15.19 -16.01
CA LEU A 8 -36.19 -14.48 -15.62
C LEU A 8 -36.67 -14.88 -14.22
N LEU A 9 -36.51 -16.15 -13.85
CA LEU A 9 -36.82 -16.66 -12.52
C LEU A 9 -36.01 -15.94 -11.44
N VAL A 10 -34.68 -15.88 -11.61
CA VAL A 10 -33.79 -15.17 -10.66
C VAL A 10 -34.11 -13.68 -10.58
N LYS A 11 -34.41 -13.04 -11.72
CA LYS A 11 -34.82 -11.63 -11.76
C LYS A 11 -36.15 -11.35 -11.03
N ARG A 12 -37.01 -12.36 -10.86
CA ARG A 12 -38.24 -12.27 -10.05
C ARG A 12 -38.00 -12.47 -8.55
N GLY A 13 -36.78 -12.82 -8.14
CA GLY A 13 -36.34 -12.86 -6.76
C GLY A 13 -36.59 -14.17 -6.03
N ARG A 14 -36.24 -14.17 -4.74
CA ARG A 14 -36.19 -15.32 -3.83
C ARG A 14 -37.40 -16.25 -3.92
N ASP A 15 -38.62 -15.73 -3.75
CA ASP A 15 -39.82 -16.57 -3.59
C ASP A 15 -40.14 -17.38 -4.87
N HIS A 16 -39.77 -16.85 -6.04
CA HIS A 16 -39.95 -17.56 -7.30
C HIS A 16 -38.93 -18.69 -7.46
N VAL A 17 -37.67 -18.41 -7.13
CA VAL A 17 -36.61 -19.42 -7.13
C VAL A 17 -36.91 -20.53 -6.11
N ALA A 18 -37.40 -20.18 -4.92
CA ALA A 18 -37.78 -21.15 -3.89
C ALA A 18 -38.85 -22.15 -4.39
N ARG A 19 -39.95 -21.65 -4.97
CA ARG A 19 -41.00 -22.51 -5.56
C ARG A 19 -40.49 -23.37 -6.71
N TRP A 20 -39.57 -22.83 -7.53
CA TRP A 20 -38.96 -23.60 -8.60
C TRP A 20 -38.08 -24.73 -8.07
N ARG A 21 -37.29 -24.49 -7.00
CA ARG A 21 -36.49 -25.54 -6.35
C ARG A 21 -37.36 -26.62 -5.71
N GLU A 22 -38.50 -26.24 -5.09
CA GLU A 22 -39.47 -27.20 -4.56
C GLU A 22 -40.05 -28.11 -5.65
N ALA A 23 -40.29 -27.57 -6.84
CA ALA A 23 -40.80 -28.32 -7.98
C ALA A 23 -39.71 -29.13 -8.71
N ASN A 24 -38.45 -28.71 -8.65
CA ASN A 24 -37.32 -29.30 -9.38
C ASN A 24 -36.13 -29.57 -8.42
N PRO A 25 -36.25 -30.51 -7.47
CA PRO A 25 -35.26 -30.70 -6.40
C PRO A 25 -33.90 -31.20 -6.87
N ASP A 26 -33.86 -31.89 -8.02
CA ASP A 26 -32.65 -32.49 -8.59
C ASP A 26 -32.04 -31.65 -9.74
N GLU A 27 -32.62 -30.47 -10.02
CA GLU A 27 -32.17 -29.60 -11.11
C GLU A 27 -31.39 -28.38 -10.59
N ASN A 28 -30.37 -27.97 -11.34
CA ASN A 28 -29.62 -26.74 -11.09
C ASN A 28 -30.00 -25.66 -12.11
N LEU A 29 -29.95 -24.41 -11.68
CA LEU A 29 -30.16 -23.28 -12.58
C LEU A 29 -28.99 -23.13 -13.55
N ASP A 30 -29.27 -23.28 -14.85
CA ASP A 30 -28.37 -22.84 -15.92
C ASP A 30 -28.52 -21.33 -16.17
N LEU A 31 -27.52 -20.59 -15.71
CA LEU A 31 -27.35 -19.15 -15.87
C LEU A 31 -26.08 -18.85 -16.67
N ASN A 32 -25.51 -19.79 -17.42
CA ASN A 32 -24.24 -19.61 -18.12
C ASN A 32 -24.31 -18.49 -19.17
N ALA A 33 -23.36 -17.55 -19.14
CA ALA A 33 -23.34 -16.37 -20.01
C ALA A 33 -24.63 -15.52 -19.88
N ALA A 34 -25.18 -15.42 -18.67
CA ALA A 34 -26.35 -14.59 -18.41
C ALA A 34 -25.98 -13.10 -18.21
N TYR A 35 -26.86 -12.22 -18.69
CA TYR A 35 -26.78 -10.79 -18.43
C TYR A 35 -27.73 -10.40 -17.27
N MET A 36 -27.14 -10.24 -16.10
CA MET A 36 -27.82 -9.97 -14.84
C MET A 36 -27.18 -8.82 -14.06
N SER A 37 -26.53 -7.88 -14.75
CA SER A 37 -26.00 -6.65 -14.18
C SER A 37 -27.10 -5.91 -13.42
N TYR A 38 -26.79 -5.47 -12.20
CA TYR A 38 -27.69 -4.77 -11.28
C TYR A 38 -28.95 -5.54 -10.87
N VAL A 39 -28.98 -6.86 -11.08
CA VAL A 39 -30.10 -7.68 -10.59
C VAL A 39 -30.24 -7.52 -9.09
N ARG A 40 -31.48 -7.37 -8.61
CA ARG A 40 -31.77 -7.32 -7.17
C ARG A 40 -32.43 -8.62 -6.76
N ALA A 41 -31.62 -9.54 -6.26
CA ALA A 41 -32.06 -10.85 -5.80
C ALA A 41 -31.44 -11.18 -4.42
N PRO A 42 -31.69 -10.36 -3.38
CA PRO A 42 -31.22 -10.69 -2.05
C PRO A 42 -31.85 -11.99 -1.57
N GLN A 43 -31.10 -12.76 -0.77
CA GLN A 43 -31.55 -14.03 -0.17
C GLN A 43 -31.96 -15.10 -1.18
N VAL A 44 -31.64 -14.95 -2.47
CA VAL A 44 -31.96 -15.96 -3.48
C VAL A 44 -31.11 -17.21 -3.26
N ASP A 45 -31.68 -18.39 -3.48
CA ASP A 45 -30.95 -19.65 -3.44
C ASP A 45 -30.68 -20.16 -4.85
N ILE A 46 -29.51 -19.82 -5.38
CA ILE A 46 -29.02 -20.35 -6.66
C ILE A 46 -27.88 -21.35 -6.44
N SER A 47 -27.79 -21.98 -5.26
CA SER A 47 -26.74 -22.96 -4.97
C SER A 47 -26.65 -24.06 -6.04
N GLY A 48 -25.42 -24.42 -6.41
CA GLY A 48 -25.13 -25.40 -7.45
C GLY A 48 -25.33 -24.91 -8.89
N ALA A 49 -25.77 -23.66 -9.09
CA ALA A 49 -26.02 -23.11 -10.43
C ALA A 49 -24.75 -23.00 -11.28
N ASP A 50 -24.92 -23.09 -12.59
CA ASP A 50 -23.90 -22.71 -13.56
C ASP A 50 -24.07 -21.22 -13.91
N VAL A 51 -23.14 -20.40 -13.44
CA VAL A 51 -23.12 -18.94 -13.59
C VAL A 51 -21.83 -18.49 -14.31
N ARG A 52 -21.13 -19.43 -14.96
CA ARG A 52 -19.90 -19.14 -15.72
C ARG A 52 -20.19 -18.12 -16.83
N ASP A 53 -19.21 -17.30 -17.14
CA ASP A 53 -19.22 -16.27 -18.19
C ASP A 53 -20.32 -15.21 -18.04
N SER A 54 -20.94 -15.11 -16.86
CA SER A 54 -22.07 -14.22 -16.62
C SER A 54 -21.65 -12.84 -16.13
N ASP A 55 -22.47 -11.85 -16.47
CA ASP A 55 -22.34 -10.49 -15.95
C ASP A 55 -23.32 -10.25 -14.82
N LEU A 56 -22.77 -10.07 -13.62
CA LEU A 56 -23.43 -9.74 -12.36
C LEU A 56 -22.85 -8.45 -11.77
N MET A 57 -22.31 -7.54 -12.61
CA MET A 57 -21.89 -6.20 -12.20
C MET A 57 -22.94 -5.58 -11.28
N GLY A 58 -22.52 -5.07 -10.12
CA GLY A 58 -23.42 -4.28 -9.27
C GLY A 58 -24.66 -5.04 -8.79
N ALA A 59 -24.70 -6.36 -8.95
CA ALA A 59 -25.81 -7.18 -8.50
C ALA A 59 -25.97 -7.08 -6.98
N VAL A 60 -27.21 -7.05 -6.51
CA VAL A 60 -27.55 -7.07 -5.10
C VAL A 60 -27.98 -8.48 -4.73
N LEU A 61 -27.03 -9.24 -4.19
CA LEU A 61 -27.15 -10.64 -3.80
C LEU A 61 -26.95 -10.83 -2.29
N GLN A 62 -27.10 -9.77 -1.49
CA GLN A 62 -26.97 -9.84 -0.03
C GLN A 62 -27.71 -11.05 0.54
N ARG A 63 -27.01 -11.86 1.35
CA ARG A 63 -27.52 -13.08 2.00
C ARG A 63 -28.00 -14.18 1.05
N ALA A 64 -27.65 -14.11 -0.24
CA ALA A 64 -27.95 -15.18 -1.19
C ALA A 64 -27.15 -16.45 -0.86
N ASN A 65 -27.72 -17.59 -1.21
CA ASN A 65 -27.03 -18.86 -1.22
C ASN A 65 -26.47 -19.12 -2.62
N LEU A 66 -25.14 -19.03 -2.74
CA LEU A 66 -24.35 -19.29 -3.93
C LEU A 66 -23.48 -20.54 -3.75
N SER A 67 -23.69 -21.34 -2.69
CA SER A 67 -22.79 -22.46 -2.36
C SER A 67 -22.66 -23.43 -3.53
N GLY A 68 -21.44 -23.86 -3.83
CA GLY A 68 -21.18 -24.84 -4.88
C GLY A 68 -21.43 -24.37 -6.32
N CYS A 69 -21.71 -23.09 -6.55
CA CYS A 69 -21.89 -22.57 -7.90
C CYS A 69 -20.61 -22.64 -8.74
N PHE A 70 -20.78 -22.82 -10.05
CA PHE A 70 -19.72 -22.64 -11.05
C PHE A 70 -19.76 -21.20 -11.55
N MET A 71 -18.78 -20.39 -11.18
CA MET A 71 -18.76 -18.94 -11.42
C MET A 71 -17.45 -18.49 -12.10
N ASN A 72 -16.81 -19.40 -12.86
CA ASN A 72 -15.47 -19.22 -13.40
C ASN A 72 -15.43 -19.07 -14.94
N PRO A 73 -14.94 -17.94 -15.50
CA PRO A 73 -14.90 -16.62 -14.87
C PRO A 73 -16.31 -16.00 -14.80
N CYS A 74 -16.56 -15.07 -13.88
CA CYS A 74 -17.77 -14.24 -13.87
C CYS A 74 -17.42 -12.80 -13.52
N HIS A 75 -18.30 -11.85 -13.85
CA HIS A 75 -18.13 -10.44 -13.50
C HIS A 75 -19.02 -10.06 -12.33
N LEU A 76 -18.42 -9.72 -11.20
CA LEU A 76 -19.04 -9.33 -9.94
C LEU A 76 -18.53 -7.97 -9.45
N TYR A 77 -17.95 -7.16 -10.34
CA TYR A 77 -17.41 -5.86 -9.94
C TYR A 77 -18.50 -4.98 -9.32
N HIS A 78 -18.18 -4.38 -8.17
CA HIS A 78 -19.13 -3.62 -7.34
C HIS A 78 -20.41 -4.36 -6.91
N ALA A 79 -20.45 -5.69 -6.98
CA ALA A 79 -21.60 -6.46 -6.49
C ALA A 79 -21.70 -6.38 -4.97
N ASN A 80 -22.93 -6.34 -4.45
CA ASN A 80 -23.21 -6.48 -3.02
C ASN A 80 -23.46 -7.96 -2.71
N LEU A 81 -22.44 -8.58 -2.12
CA LEU A 81 -22.35 -9.99 -1.74
C LEU A 81 -22.28 -10.15 -0.21
N ARG A 82 -22.72 -9.15 0.55
CA ARG A 82 -22.71 -9.18 2.02
C ARG A 82 -23.41 -10.41 2.56
N GLU A 83 -22.78 -11.08 3.52
CA GLU A 83 -23.35 -12.23 4.24
C GLU A 83 -23.81 -13.36 3.30
N THR A 84 -23.26 -13.46 2.08
CA THR A 84 -23.58 -14.55 1.15
C THR A 84 -22.94 -15.86 1.61
N ASN A 85 -23.59 -16.98 1.31
CA ASN A 85 -22.95 -18.29 1.38
C ASN A 85 -22.35 -18.59 0.01
N MET A 86 -21.02 -18.53 -0.09
CA MET A 86 -20.23 -18.86 -1.27
C MET A 86 -19.32 -20.07 -1.00
N THR A 87 -19.68 -20.93 -0.04
CA THR A 87 -18.88 -22.11 0.30
C THR A 87 -18.68 -23.03 -0.91
N ARG A 88 -17.45 -23.48 -1.13
CA ARG A 88 -17.06 -24.37 -2.24
C ARG A 88 -17.45 -23.86 -3.63
N THR A 89 -17.61 -22.56 -3.81
CA THR A 89 -17.83 -21.94 -5.12
C THR A 89 -16.57 -22.00 -5.97
N ARG A 90 -16.73 -22.07 -7.29
CA ARG A 90 -15.61 -21.93 -8.24
C ARG A 90 -15.62 -20.53 -8.84
N LEU A 91 -14.74 -19.68 -8.36
CA LEU A 91 -14.55 -18.27 -8.73
C LEU A 91 -13.20 -18.05 -9.42
N ASN A 92 -12.55 -19.10 -9.92
CA ASN A 92 -11.24 -18.96 -10.55
C ASN A 92 -11.31 -17.99 -11.75
N GLY A 93 -10.47 -16.95 -11.73
CA GLY A 93 -10.48 -15.86 -12.69
C GLY A 93 -11.69 -14.92 -12.64
N ALA A 94 -12.54 -14.99 -11.61
CA ALA A 94 -13.67 -14.07 -11.46
C ALA A 94 -13.20 -12.65 -11.14
N ASN A 95 -13.95 -11.64 -11.62
CA ASN A 95 -13.69 -10.24 -11.32
C ASN A 95 -14.63 -9.74 -10.23
N LEU A 96 -14.11 -9.63 -9.01
CA LEU A 96 -14.78 -9.12 -7.80
C LEU A 96 -14.25 -7.74 -7.39
N ARG A 97 -13.67 -6.97 -8.32
CA ARG A 97 -13.11 -5.64 -8.01
C ARG A 97 -14.16 -4.76 -7.32
N GLY A 98 -13.81 -4.20 -6.17
CA GLY A 98 -14.69 -3.30 -5.41
C GLY A 98 -16.00 -3.95 -4.95
N ALA A 99 -16.11 -5.29 -4.93
CA ALA A 99 -17.27 -5.98 -4.40
C ALA A 99 -17.34 -5.88 -2.87
N ASP A 100 -18.56 -5.88 -2.34
CA ASP A 100 -18.83 -5.86 -0.90
C ASP A 100 -19.13 -7.29 -0.43
N LEU A 101 -18.13 -7.94 0.16
CA LEU A 101 -18.13 -9.33 0.64
C LEU A 101 -18.16 -9.40 2.17
N ARG A 102 -18.55 -8.32 2.86
CA ARG A 102 -18.54 -8.28 4.32
C ARG A 102 -19.36 -9.41 4.93
N GLY A 103 -18.73 -10.20 5.79
CA GLY A 103 -19.33 -11.37 6.43
C GLY A 103 -19.72 -12.51 5.49
N ALA A 104 -19.25 -12.52 4.24
CA ALA A 104 -19.50 -13.63 3.31
C ALA A 104 -18.74 -14.89 3.75
N ASP A 105 -19.34 -16.06 3.53
CA ASP A 105 -18.70 -17.36 3.78
C ASP A 105 -18.18 -17.97 2.47
N LEU A 106 -16.88 -17.88 2.27
CA LEU A 106 -16.11 -18.40 1.14
C LEU A 106 -15.32 -19.68 1.53
N THR A 107 -15.74 -20.40 2.58
CA THR A 107 -15.04 -21.60 3.04
C THR A 107 -14.86 -22.61 1.90
N GLY A 108 -13.61 -22.97 1.62
CA GLY A 108 -13.23 -23.89 0.55
C GLY A 108 -13.53 -23.39 -0.87
N ALA A 109 -13.78 -22.10 -1.08
CA ALA A 109 -13.97 -21.53 -2.41
C ALA A 109 -12.65 -21.54 -3.21
N ASP A 110 -12.75 -21.71 -4.53
CA ASP A 110 -11.62 -21.61 -5.45
C ASP A 110 -11.60 -20.24 -6.10
N LEU A 111 -10.68 -19.38 -5.68
CA LEU A 111 -10.46 -18.02 -6.14
C LEU A 111 -9.11 -17.89 -6.88
N ASP A 112 -8.55 -18.97 -7.45
CA ASP A 112 -7.29 -18.88 -8.20
C ASP A 112 -7.40 -17.82 -9.30
N ARG A 113 -6.45 -16.87 -9.31
CA ARG A 113 -6.42 -15.72 -10.25
C ARG A 113 -7.63 -14.79 -10.21
N ALA A 114 -8.44 -14.83 -9.14
CA ALA A 114 -9.54 -13.89 -8.98
C ALA A 114 -9.02 -12.45 -8.77
N VAL A 115 -9.76 -11.46 -9.27
CA VAL A 115 -9.47 -10.04 -9.06
C VAL A 115 -10.37 -9.52 -7.95
N LEU A 116 -9.81 -9.29 -6.78
CA LEU A 116 -10.47 -8.79 -5.56
C LEU A 116 -9.94 -7.40 -5.15
N SER A 117 -9.29 -6.67 -6.07
CA SER A 117 -8.75 -5.35 -5.75
C SER A 117 -9.85 -4.41 -5.25
N GLU A 118 -9.54 -3.63 -4.21
CA GLU A 118 -10.48 -2.70 -3.55
C GLU A 118 -11.75 -3.37 -2.97
N ALA A 119 -11.82 -4.70 -2.88
CA ALA A 119 -12.97 -5.40 -2.31
C ALA A 119 -13.01 -5.26 -0.77
N ASP A 120 -14.23 -5.24 -0.21
CA ASP A 120 -14.43 -5.22 1.24
C ASP A 120 -14.79 -6.63 1.73
N LEU A 121 -13.82 -7.30 2.33
CA LEU A 121 -13.88 -8.64 2.92
C LEU A 121 -13.95 -8.59 4.45
N THR A 122 -14.36 -7.47 5.05
CA THR A 122 -14.40 -7.33 6.52
C THR A 122 -15.22 -8.46 7.14
N GLY A 123 -14.62 -9.23 8.05
CA GLY A 123 -15.24 -10.36 8.73
C GLY A 123 -15.64 -11.53 7.82
N ALA A 124 -15.13 -11.61 6.58
CA ALA A 124 -15.41 -12.73 5.69
C ALA A 124 -14.69 -14.01 6.17
N ILE A 125 -15.31 -15.17 5.90
CA ILE A 125 -14.76 -16.49 6.24
C ILE A 125 -14.18 -17.11 4.97
N LEU A 126 -12.86 -17.23 4.89
CA LEU A 126 -12.10 -17.77 3.76
C LEU A 126 -11.34 -19.05 4.14
N VAL A 127 -11.84 -19.77 5.15
CA VAL A 127 -11.18 -20.97 5.68
C VAL A 127 -10.97 -22.00 4.58
N ASN A 128 -9.73 -22.48 4.42
CA ASN A 128 -9.31 -23.39 3.36
C ASN A 128 -9.62 -22.92 1.93
N ALA A 129 -9.83 -21.62 1.70
CA ALA A 129 -10.04 -21.08 0.35
C ALA A 129 -8.72 -21.07 -0.45
N ASN A 130 -8.83 -21.27 -1.76
CA ASN A 130 -7.70 -21.14 -2.66
C ASN A 130 -7.67 -19.72 -3.26
N LEU A 131 -6.84 -18.83 -2.73
CA LEU A 131 -6.58 -17.47 -3.24
C LEU A 131 -5.28 -17.41 -4.05
N SER A 132 -4.79 -18.54 -4.57
CA SER A 132 -3.52 -18.55 -5.31
C SER A 132 -3.56 -17.58 -6.48
N ARG A 133 -2.54 -16.75 -6.63
CA ARG A 133 -2.44 -15.74 -7.71
C ARG A 133 -3.58 -14.74 -7.75
N ALA A 134 -4.36 -14.60 -6.67
CA ALA A 134 -5.40 -13.60 -6.58
C ALA A 134 -4.79 -12.20 -6.42
N ASN A 135 -5.48 -11.20 -6.97
CA ASN A 135 -5.15 -9.80 -6.74
C ASN A 135 -6.06 -9.25 -5.65
N LEU A 136 -5.52 -9.04 -4.45
CA LEU A 136 -6.17 -8.45 -3.28
C LEU A 136 -5.68 -7.01 -3.02
N SER A 137 -5.11 -6.33 -4.03
CA SER A 137 -4.53 -5.00 -3.83
C SER A 137 -5.58 -4.00 -3.33
N GLY A 138 -5.29 -3.32 -2.22
CA GLY A 138 -6.21 -2.36 -1.59
C GLY A 138 -7.48 -2.98 -0.99
N ALA A 139 -7.56 -4.31 -0.86
CA ALA A 139 -8.71 -4.97 -0.25
C ALA A 139 -8.72 -4.75 1.27
N ASN A 140 -9.92 -4.72 1.86
CA ASN A 140 -10.09 -4.68 3.31
C ASN A 140 -10.40 -6.08 3.85
N LEU A 141 -9.45 -6.71 4.52
CA LEU A 141 -9.52 -8.03 5.16
C LEU A 141 -9.66 -7.94 6.68
N THR A 142 -10.03 -6.78 7.23
CA THR A 142 -10.15 -6.59 8.68
C THR A 142 -11.05 -7.68 9.30
N ASP A 143 -10.56 -8.32 10.37
CA ASP A 143 -11.25 -9.41 11.08
C ASP A 143 -11.63 -10.64 10.21
N ALA A 144 -11.09 -10.78 8.99
CA ALA A 144 -11.35 -11.93 8.13
C ALA A 144 -10.65 -13.21 8.63
N ASP A 145 -11.19 -14.38 8.26
CA ASP A 145 -10.64 -15.69 8.62
C ASP A 145 -10.07 -16.44 7.41
N LEU A 146 -8.75 -16.40 7.25
CA LEU A 146 -7.97 -17.07 6.20
C LEU A 146 -7.31 -18.37 6.72
N THR A 147 -7.80 -18.97 7.81
CA THR A 147 -7.22 -20.19 8.38
C THR A 147 -7.12 -21.29 7.32
N GLY A 148 -5.92 -21.83 7.08
CA GLY A 148 -5.69 -22.90 6.11
C GLY A 148 -5.82 -22.49 4.63
N ALA A 149 -6.00 -21.19 4.33
CA ALA A 149 -6.10 -20.70 2.96
C ALA A 149 -4.74 -20.77 2.23
N SER A 150 -4.78 -20.79 0.90
CA SER A 150 -3.59 -20.63 0.05
C SER A 150 -3.58 -19.25 -0.58
N LEU A 151 -2.58 -18.42 -0.27
CA LEU A 151 -2.29 -17.16 -0.96
C LEU A 151 -1.09 -17.30 -1.91
N SER A 152 -0.78 -18.51 -2.38
CA SER A 152 0.42 -18.73 -3.18
C SER A 152 0.46 -17.85 -4.45
N GLY A 153 1.46 -16.97 -4.56
CA GLY A 153 1.58 -15.98 -5.64
C GLY A 153 0.56 -14.84 -5.63
N ALA A 154 -0.20 -14.67 -4.55
CA ALA A 154 -1.18 -13.59 -4.42
C ALA A 154 -0.49 -12.24 -4.15
N SER A 155 -1.17 -11.16 -4.53
CA SER A 155 -0.75 -9.79 -4.21
C SER A 155 -1.71 -9.19 -3.19
N VAL A 156 -1.22 -8.84 -2.00
CA VAL A 156 -1.97 -8.14 -0.95
C VAL A 156 -1.49 -6.70 -0.77
N VAL A 157 -0.90 -6.11 -1.82
CA VAL A 157 -0.35 -4.75 -1.82
C VAL A 157 -1.38 -3.73 -1.33
N ARG A 158 -1.05 -2.92 -0.32
CA ARG A 158 -1.94 -1.93 0.30
C ARG A 158 -3.23 -2.50 0.90
N ALA A 159 -3.31 -3.81 1.12
CA ALA A 159 -4.45 -4.39 1.80
C ALA A 159 -4.43 -4.04 3.30
N ASN A 160 -5.61 -3.98 3.90
CA ASN A 160 -5.75 -3.90 5.35
C ASN A 160 -6.02 -5.31 5.90
N MET A 161 -5.07 -5.88 6.63
CA MET A 161 -5.17 -7.21 7.26
C MET A 161 -5.24 -7.12 8.80
N THR A 162 -5.75 -6.00 9.32
CA THR A 162 -5.91 -5.80 10.76
C THR A 162 -6.75 -6.93 11.39
N ASN A 163 -6.21 -7.58 12.43
CA ASN A 163 -6.83 -8.71 13.12
C ASN A 163 -7.21 -9.90 12.22
N THR A 164 -6.66 -9.99 11.01
CA THR A 164 -6.94 -11.12 10.12
C THR A 164 -6.32 -12.39 10.70
N LYS A 165 -7.09 -13.48 10.69
CA LYS A 165 -6.62 -14.80 11.10
C LYS A 165 -6.02 -15.52 9.90
N CYS A 166 -4.71 -15.72 9.92
CA CYS A 166 -3.96 -16.38 8.86
C CYS A 166 -3.20 -17.58 9.43
N GLN A 167 -3.81 -18.40 10.29
CA GLN A 167 -3.14 -19.57 10.84
C GLN A 167 -3.07 -20.70 9.80
N ASN A 168 -1.92 -21.37 9.71
CA ASN A 168 -1.67 -22.45 8.75
C ASN A 168 -1.93 -22.04 7.28
N THR A 169 -1.73 -20.76 6.96
CA THR A 169 -1.92 -20.18 5.63
C THR A 169 -0.64 -20.33 4.81
N ASP A 170 -0.78 -20.64 3.52
CA ASP A 170 0.36 -20.68 2.59
C ASP A 170 0.59 -19.30 1.95
N PHE A 171 1.74 -18.68 2.25
CA PHE A 171 2.17 -17.40 1.71
C PHE A 171 3.30 -17.51 0.67
N PHE A 172 3.55 -18.69 0.09
CA PHE A 172 4.58 -18.86 -0.94
C PHE A 172 4.41 -17.84 -2.08
N GLN A 173 5.44 -17.08 -2.44
CA GLN A 173 5.39 -16.01 -3.46
C GLN A 173 4.36 -14.90 -3.21
N THR A 174 3.84 -14.77 -1.99
CA THR A 174 2.95 -13.65 -1.64
C THR A 174 3.71 -12.34 -1.56
N GLN A 175 3.11 -11.27 -2.10
CA GLN A 175 3.65 -9.92 -2.05
C GLN A 175 2.95 -9.10 -0.95
N PHE A 176 3.69 -8.78 0.11
CA PHE A 176 3.31 -7.84 1.17
C PHE A 176 4.02 -6.51 0.93
N TRP A 177 3.29 -5.53 0.42
CA TRP A 177 3.81 -4.17 0.26
C TRP A 177 2.81 -3.15 0.80
N SER A 178 3.22 -2.32 1.76
CA SER A 178 2.38 -1.31 2.40
C SER A 178 1.12 -1.92 3.03
N VAL A 179 1.25 -3.12 3.61
CA VAL A 179 0.12 -3.88 4.18
C VAL A 179 0.00 -3.54 5.66
N ASP A 180 -1.22 -3.24 6.11
CA ASP A 180 -1.48 -3.15 7.55
C ASP A 180 -1.64 -4.55 8.13
N LEU A 181 -0.64 -4.98 8.92
CA LEU A 181 -0.56 -6.31 9.52
C LEU A 181 -0.85 -6.29 11.04
N THR A 182 -1.49 -5.22 11.52
CA THR A 182 -1.74 -5.02 12.96
C THR A 182 -2.61 -6.14 13.53
N GLY A 183 -2.08 -6.93 14.46
CA GLY A 183 -2.82 -8.02 15.10
C GLY A 183 -3.12 -9.21 14.18
N THR A 184 -2.52 -9.27 12.98
CA THR A 184 -2.64 -10.44 12.10
C THR A 184 -2.00 -11.65 12.76
N ASP A 185 -2.70 -12.79 12.79
CA ASP A 185 -2.18 -14.04 13.35
C ASP A 185 -1.69 -14.97 12.24
N MET A 186 -0.37 -15.17 12.17
CA MET A 186 0.29 -16.01 11.16
C MET A 186 0.78 -17.35 11.73
N THR A 187 0.29 -17.77 12.90
CA THR A 187 0.76 -18.98 13.58
C THR A 187 0.67 -20.23 12.67
N GLY A 188 1.78 -20.96 12.52
CA GLY A 188 1.84 -22.19 11.73
C GLY A 188 1.85 -22.00 10.22
N SER A 189 1.92 -20.76 9.74
CA SER A 189 1.91 -20.45 8.30
C SER A 189 3.25 -20.71 7.62
N SER A 190 3.22 -20.88 6.30
CA SER A 190 4.40 -21.16 5.48
C SER A 190 4.77 -20.01 4.56
N PHE A 191 6.07 -19.76 4.42
CA PHE A 191 6.63 -18.74 3.54
C PHE A 191 7.66 -19.33 2.57
N GLY A 192 7.86 -18.65 1.45
CA GLY A 192 8.92 -18.97 0.50
C GLY A 192 8.84 -18.10 -0.74
N TYR A 193 9.93 -17.42 -1.09
CA TYR A 193 9.95 -16.36 -2.10
C TYR A 193 8.91 -15.25 -1.86
N SER A 194 8.45 -15.11 -0.62
CA SER A 194 7.52 -14.06 -0.21
C SER A 194 8.31 -12.75 -0.02
N ILE A 195 7.65 -11.62 -0.23
CA ILE A 195 8.28 -10.30 -0.14
C ILE A 195 7.55 -9.47 0.90
N PHE A 196 8.30 -8.92 1.85
CA PHE A 196 7.82 -7.90 2.79
C PHE A 196 8.51 -6.58 2.51
N GLN A 197 7.72 -5.55 2.28
CA GLN A 197 8.21 -4.20 1.98
C GLN A 197 7.25 -3.17 2.57
N ASP A 198 7.79 -2.10 3.14
CA ASP A 198 7.00 -1.04 3.78
C ASP A 198 5.92 -1.61 4.71
N CYS A 199 6.28 -2.61 5.51
CA CYS A 199 5.36 -3.29 6.44
C CYS A 199 5.89 -3.19 7.87
N ASP A 200 5.05 -2.72 8.79
CA ASP A 200 5.27 -2.88 10.22
C ASP A 200 4.87 -4.31 10.64
N MET A 201 5.88 -5.14 10.94
CA MET A 201 5.72 -6.52 11.36
C MET A 201 5.71 -6.68 12.89
N SER A 202 5.74 -5.56 13.63
CA SER A 202 5.91 -5.56 15.09
C SER A 202 4.72 -6.14 15.88
N ASN A 203 3.53 -6.11 15.29
CA ASN A 203 2.28 -6.54 15.91
C ASN A 203 1.72 -7.83 15.28
N ILE A 204 2.52 -8.53 14.48
CA ILE A 204 2.12 -9.83 13.91
C ILE A 204 2.27 -10.90 14.99
N ILE A 205 1.22 -11.69 15.15
CA ILE A 205 1.17 -12.79 16.11
C ILE A 205 1.72 -14.06 15.43
N GLY A 206 2.61 -14.78 16.14
CA GLY A 206 3.08 -16.10 15.71
C GLY A 206 4.17 -16.10 14.62
N LEU A 207 4.85 -14.98 14.36
CA LEU A 207 5.98 -14.92 13.42
C LEU A 207 7.12 -15.87 13.79
N ASP A 208 7.30 -16.18 15.07
CA ASP A 208 8.28 -17.14 15.58
C ASP A 208 7.83 -18.60 15.43
N GLN A 209 6.60 -18.83 14.99
CA GLN A 209 5.94 -20.13 14.82
C GLN A 209 5.60 -20.43 13.35
N VAL A 210 6.18 -19.66 12.43
CA VAL A 210 6.03 -19.90 10.99
C VAL A 210 7.09 -20.89 10.50
N ARG A 211 6.96 -21.35 9.27
CA ARG A 211 7.97 -22.16 8.58
C ARG A 211 8.39 -21.49 7.28
N HIS A 212 9.69 -21.41 7.01
CA HIS A 212 10.18 -21.06 5.68
C HIS A 212 10.55 -22.32 4.89
N ASP A 213 9.87 -22.55 3.76
CA ASP A 213 10.20 -23.62 2.82
C ASP A 213 11.26 -23.18 1.79
N CYS A 214 11.38 -21.87 1.58
CA CYS A 214 12.37 -21.21 0.73
C CYS A 214 12.74 -19.83 1.32
N PRO A 215 13.86 -19.21 0.90
CA PRO A 215 14.21 -17.86 1.31
C PRO A 215 13.11 -16.84 0.97
N SER A 216 12.93 -15.83 1.81
CA SER A 216 12.00 -14.72 1.61
C SER A 216 12.76 -13.40 1.67
N THR A 217 12.24 -12.38 0.99
CA THR A 217 12.84 -11.04 0.99
C THR A 217 12.15 -10.18 2.03
N ILE A 218 12.93 -9.65 2.98
CA ILE A 218 12.47 -8.61 3.89
C ILE A 218 13.20 -7.32 3.54
N GLY A 219 12.45 -6.31 3.13
CA GLY A 219 12.98 -4.98 2.85
C GLY A 219 13.54 -4.34 4.11
N LEU A 220 14.62 -3.57 3.95
CA LEU A 220 15.23 -2.84 5.08
C LEU A 220 14.20 -1.93 5.74
N ASP A 221 13.41 -1.21 4.94
CA ASP A 221 12.25 -0.42 5.37
C ASP A 221 11.36 -1.17 6.38
N SER A 222 10.95 -2.40 6.08
CA SER A 222 10.12 -3.23 6.96
C SER A 222 10.85 -3.62 8.24
N VAL A 223 12.13 -4.01 8.14
CA VAL A 223 12.96 -4.32 9.33
C VAL A 223 13.01 -3.15 10.29
N PHE A 224 13.20 -1.95 9.76
CA PHE A 224 13.32 -0.73 10.53
C PHE A 224 11.97 -0.24 11.09
N GLN A 225 10.89 -0.26 10.28
CA GLN A 225 9.53 0.07 10.73
C GLN A 225 9.07 -0.86 11.86
N SER A 226 9.51 -2.11 11.82
CA SER A 226 9.21 -3.10 12.87
C SER A 226 9.98 -2.86 14.17
N HIS A 227 10.84 -1.83 14.26
CA HIS A 227 11.59 -1.45 15.47
C HIS A 227 12.36 -2.62 16.11
N GLY A 228 12.91 -3.52 15.29
CA GLY A 228 13.62 -4.72 15.75
C GLY A 228 12.76 -5.77 16.45
N LYS A 229 11.43 -5.69 16.32
CA LYS A 229 10.50 -6.68 16.89
C LYS A 229 10.25 -7.87 15.97
N ILE A 230 10.88 -7.92 14.79
CA ILE A 230 10.87 -9.13 13.96
C ILE A 230 11.69 -10.21 14.68
N PRO A 231 11.13 -11.40 14.94
CA PRO A 231 11.87 -12.48 15.60
C PRO A 231 13.14 -12.86 14.85
N GLU A 232 14.24 -13.09 15.57
CA GLU A 232 15.50 -13.55 14.97
C GLU A 232 15.33 -14.89 14.22
N SER A 233 14.48 -15.79 14.74
CA SER A 233 14.16 -17.07 14.09
C SER A 233 13.57 -16.85 12.70
N PHE A 234 12.60 -15.93 12.58
CA PHE A 234 11.98 -15.56 11.30
C PHE A 234 13.02 -15.05 10.30
N LEU A 235 13.89 -14.12 10.72
CA LEU A 235 14.92 -13.56 9.84
C LEU A 235 15.91 -14.62 9.36
N LEU A 236 16.36 -15.50 10.26
CA LEU A 236 17.29 -16.58 9.93
C LEU A 236 16.66 -17.59 8.97
N GLU A 237 15.42 -18.01 9.22
CA GLU A 237 14.68 -18.95 8.36
C GLU A 237 14.35 -18.34 6.99
N ALA A 238 14.10 -17.03 6.93
CA ALA A 238 13.96 -16.30 5.67
C ALA A 238 15.25 -16.24 4.84
N GLY A 239 16.40 -16.64 5.40
CA GLY A 239 17.68 -16.71 4.71
C GLY A 239 18.68 -15.63 5.09
N LEU A 240 18.41 -14.83 6.13
CA LEU A 240 19.38 -13.84 6.62
C LEU A 240 20.58 -14.57 7.27
N PRO A 241 21.84 -14.29 6.85
CA PRO A 241 23.00 -14.87 7.51
C PRO A 241 23.11 -14.41 8.96
N ALA A 242 23.45 -15.29 9.89
CA ALA A 242 23.58 -14.96 11.32
C ALA A 242 24.52 -13.78 11.60
N ALA A 243 25.59 -13.62 10.80
CA ALA A 243 26.52 -12.49 10.90
C ALA A 243 25.87 -11.12 10.63
N ALA A 244 24.74 -11.08 9.92
CA ALA A 244 24.01 -9.85 9.63
C ALA A 244 23.07 -9.42 10.78
N LEU A 245 22.77 -10.29 11.75
CA LEU A 245 21.92 -9.93 12.90
C LEU A 245 22.56 -8.83 13.75
N ASP A 246 23.89 -8.86 13.93
CA ASP A 246 24.61 -7.81 14.65
C ASP A 246 24.51 -6.45 13.96
N PHE A 247 24.40 -6.43 12.63
CA PHE A 247 24.20 -5.21 11.83
C PHE A 247 22.79 -4.61 12.02
N LEU A 248 21.80 -5.44 12.37
CA LEU A 248 20.42 -4.99 12.58
C LEU A 248 20.16 -4.47 14.01
N LYS A 249 21.06 -4.73 14.97
CA LYS A 249 20.93 -4.23 16.36
C LYS A 249 20.94 -2.70 16.48
N PRO A 250 21.79 -1.95 15.75
CA PRO A 250 21.68 -0.50 15.70
C PRO A 250 20.38 -0.03 15.02
N ALA A 251 19.94 -0.75 13.98
CA ALA A 251 18.75 -0.45 13.21
C ALA A 251 17.44 -0.52 14.04
N SER A 252 17.40 -1.38 15.05
CA SER A 252 16.26 -1.47 15.98
C SER A 252 16.22 -0.36 17.03
N SER A 253 17.34 0.32 17.28
CA SER A 253 17.47 1.31 18.36
C SER A 253 17.27 2.76 17.92
N ASP A 254 17.38 3.05 16.62
CA ASP A 254 17.30 4.41 16.08
C ASP A 254 16.35 4.51 14.86
N SER A 255 15.05 4.63 15.16
CA SER A 255 14.03 4.93 14.15
C SER A 255 14.05 6.37 13.66
N THR A 256 14.84 7.27 14.26
CA THR A 256 15.00 8.64 13.73
C THR A 256 15.77 8.66 12.42
N SER A 257 16.52 7.59 12.14
CA SER A 257 17.25 7.35 10.89
C SER A 257 16.35 6.98 9.70
N LEU A 258 15.06 6.64 9.91
CA LEU A 258 14.16 6.21 8.84
C LEU A 258 13.56 7.33 8.01
N ARG A 259 13.79 8.58 8.41
CA ARG A 259 13.29 9.73 7.65
C ARG A 259 14.00 9.80 6.32
N GLU A 260 13.35 9.33 5.28
CA GLU A 260 13.84 9.47 3.92
C GLU A 260 13.70 10.95 3.53
N VAL A 261 14.81 11.72 3.61
CA VAL A 261 14.81 13.13 3.24
C VAL A 261 15.38 13.34 1.84
N TYR A 262 14.60 13.89 0.93
CA TYR A 262 15.09 14.19 -0.42
C TYR A 262 15.41 15.67 -0.59
N ILE A 263 16.55 15.95 -1.22
CA ILE A 263 16.97 17.29 -1.63
C ILE A 263 16.67 17.44 -3.12
N ALA A 264 15.59 18.14 -3.44
CA ALA A 264 15.22 18.48 -4.81
C ALA A 264 16.00 19.71 -5.27
N CYS A 265 16.70 19.59 -6.40
CA CYS A 265 17.46 20.69 -6.99
C CYS A 265 17.41 20.65 -8.53
N ILE A 266 17.80 21.75 -9.17
CA ILE A 266 18.13 21.75 -10.60
C ILE A 266 19.56 21.24 -10.79
N ASP A 267 19.94 20.95 -12.04
CA ASP A 267 21.26 20.36 -12.33
C ASP A 267 22.42 21.31 -12.04
N GLN A 268 22.23 22.62 -12.22
CA GLN A 268 23.25 23.61 -11.86
C GLN A 268 23.58 23.60 -10.36
N ASP A 269 22.60 23.22 -9.51
CA ASP A 269 22.71 23.31 -8.05
C ASP A 269 23.13 21.97 -7.41
N GLN A 270 23.47 20.97 -8.22
CA GLN A 270 23.72 19.60 -7.76
C GLN A 270 24.92 19.48 -6.80
N GLU A 271 25.99 20.25 -7.03
CA GLU A 271 27.18 20.19 -6.16
C GLU A 271 26.93 20.77 -4.77
N ILE A 272 26.14 21.86 -4.70
CA ILE A 272 25.70 22.43 -3.41
C ILE A 272 24.79 21.43 -2.69
N ALA A 273 23.87 20.79 -3.42
CA ALA A 273 22.98 19.77 -2.88
C ALA A 273 23.74 18.55 -2.33
N LYS A 274 24.78 18.07 -3.02
CA LYS A 274 25.65 16.97 -2.56
C LYS A 274 26.41 17.35 -1.29
N THR A 275 26.91 18.59 -1.23
CA THR A 275 27.59 19.10 -0.03
C THR A 275 26.64 19.15 1.16
N LEU A 276 25.44 19.71 0.97
CA LEU A 276 24.40 19.75 2.00
C LEU A 276 24.00 18.34 2.47
N ARG A 277 23.84 17.39 1.54
CA ARG A 277 23.57 15.98 1.85
C ARG A 277 24.63 15.39 2.78
N ASP A 278 25.90 15.59 2.45
CA ASP A 278 26.99 15.02 3.24
C ASP A 278 27.08 15.66 4.63
N ASP A 279 26.85 16.97 4.73
CA ASP A 279 26.80 17.68 6.01
C ASP A 279 25.59 17.25 6.87
N LEU A 280 24.41 17.06 6.27
CA LEU A 280 23.21 16.54 6.95
C LEU A 280 23.39 15.10 7.42
N ARG A 281 24.04 14.25 6.61
CA ARG A 281 24.39 12.87 6.98
C ARG A 281 25.35 12.83 8.17
N ALA A 282 26.32 13.74 8.22
CA ALA A 282 27.20 13.88 9.39
C ALA A 282 26.45 14.28 10.67
N LYS A 283 25.27 14.91 10.53
CA LYS A 283 24.36 15.24 11.64
C LYS A 283 23.29 14.15 11.89
N GLY A 284 23.43 12.98 11.27
CA GLY A 284 22.52 11.84 11.46
C GLY A 284 21.17 12.00 10.75
N VAL A 285 21.10 12.76 9.66
CA VAL A 285 19.92 12.82 8.78
C VAL A 285 20.19 11.98 7.54
N ARG A 286 19.37 10.95 7.31
CA ARG A 286 19.42 10.18 6.07
C ARG A 286 18.79 11.01 4.95
N CYS A 287 19.59 11.33 3.94
CA CYS A 287 19.13 12.16 2.84
C CYS A 287 19.78 11.81 1.48
N TRP A 288 19.07 12.12 0.40
CA TRP A 288 19.47 11.85 -0.99
C TRP A 288 19.28 13.12 -1.84
N VAL A 289 20.07 13.25 -2.90
CA VAL A 289 19.98 14.37 -3.84
C VAL A 289 19.25 13.91 -5.09
N PHE A 290 18.26 14.67 -5.50
CA PHE A 290 17.45 14.42 -6.68
C PHE A 290 17.52 15.64 -7.61
N SER A 291 18.38 15.56 -8.62
CA SER A 291 18.56 16.62 -9.61
C SER A 291 17.66 16.41 -10.83
N GLN A 292 17.46 17.46 -11.62
CA GLN A 292 16.63 17.45 -12.83
C GLN A 292 17.06 16.38 -13.85
N LEU A 293 18.36 16.09 -14.02
CA LEU A 293 18.88 15.09 -14.96
C LEU A 293 18.60 13.66 -14.50
N VAL A 294 18.61 13.41 -13.18
CA VAL A 294 18.27 12.09 -12.61
C VAL A 294 16.78 11.77 -12.85
N ARG A 295 15.93 12.79 -12.98
CA ARG A 295 14.52 12.64 -13.38
C ARG A 295 14.33 12.23 -14.85
N GLY A 296 15.37 12.29 -15.69
CA GLY A 296 15.27 12.21 -17.16
C GLY A 296 15.97 11.04 -17.85
N SER A 297 16.46 10.04 -17.12
CA SER A 297 17.14 8.86 -17.69
C SER A 297 16.16 7.72 -18.02
N ALA A 298 15.49 7.85 -19.18
CA ALA A 298 14.86 6.82 -20.02
C ALA A 298 14.11 5.62 -19.36
N LEU A 299 12.79 5.74 -19.25
CA LEU A 299 11.78 4.86 -19.89
C LEU A 299 10.36 5.38 -19.58
N VAL A 300 9.94 6.46 -20.25
CA VAL A 300 8.55 6.96 -20.19
C VAL A 300 7.98 6.97 -21.60
N ASP A 301 7.35 5.86 -21.97
CA ASP A 301 6.30 5.84 -22.99
C ASP A 301 4.99 5.47 -22.27
N ARG A 302 3.95 6.28 -22.46
CA ARG A 302 2.79 6.43 -21.56
C ARG A 302 1.76 5.28 -21.62
N HIS A 303 2.20 4.06 -21.92
CA HIS A 303 1.36 2.86 -22.01
C HIS A 303 2.02 1.60 -21.44
N SER A 304 3.04 1.71 -20.59
CA SER A 304 3.76 0.52 -20.09
C SER A 304 3.21 -0.01 -18.77
N ALA A 305 2.92 -1.31 -18.71
CA ALA A 305 2.54 -2.06 -17.52
C ALA A 305 3.75 -2.78 -16.90
N SER A 306 4.86 -2.07 -16.66
CA SER A 306 6.08 -2.66 -16.11
C SER A 306 6.43 -2.11 -14.74
N ASP A 307 6.98 -3.00 -13.90
CA ASP A 307 7.48 -2.79 -12.53
C ASP A 307 8.41 -1.56 -12.37
N GLN A 308 8.89 -0.98 -13.48
CA GLN A 308 9.71 0.24 -13.50
C GLN A 308 8.92 1.55 -13.21
N GLU A 309 7.64 1.65 -13.59
CA GLU A 309 6.78 2.77 -13.14
C GLU A 309 6.37 2.61 -11.66
N GLU A 310 6.33 1.37 -11.15
CA GLU A 310 6.25 1.14 -9.71
C GLU A 310 7.52 1.62 -9.01
N ILE A 311 8.71 1.35 -9.55
CA ILE A 311 9.98 1.88 -9.01
C ILE A 311 10.00 3.43 -9.00
N GLU A 312 9.41 4.11 -9.98
CA GLU A 312 9.26 5.58 -9.93
C GLU A 312 8.24 6.07 -8.89
N ARG A 313 7.24 5.25 -8.53
CA ARG A 313 6.40 5.50 -7.34
C ARG A 313 7.15 5.28 -6.03
N TRP A 314 8.13 4.38 -5.96
CA TRP A 314 8.96 4.16 -4.76
C TRP A 314 9.86 5.35 -4.43
N ILE A 315 10.18 6.20 -5.40
CA ILE A 315 10.95 7.44 -5.17
C ILE A 315 10.12 8.49 -4.37
N ARG A 316 8.84 8.20 -4.08
CA ARG A 316 7.95 9.06 -3.26
C ARG A 316 7.63 8.54 -1.87
N ASP A 317 8.19 7.42 -1.41
CA ASP A 317 8.20 7.12 0.03
C ASP A 317 9.33 7.92 0.69
N TYR A 318 9.14 9.23 0.70
CA TYR A 318 9.94 10.15 1.49
C TYR A 318 9.07 10.75 2.59
N ASP A 319 9.65 10.90 3.78
CA ASP A 319 8.95 11.55 4.88
C ASP A 319 9.02 13.07 4.76
N LYS A 320 10.13 13.58 4.21
CA LYS A 320 10.39 15.02 4.11
C LYS A 320 11.15 15.39 2.84
N MET A 321 10.90 16.59 2.35
CA MET A 321 11.56 17.14 1.17
C MET A 321 12.16 18.51 1.46
N ILE A 322 13.41 18.69 1.02
CA ILE A 322 14.12 19.96 0.98
C ILE A 322 14.12 20.45 -0.48
N ILE A 323 13.54 21.62 -0.73
CA ILE A 323 13.61 22.27 -2.04
C ILE A 323 14.74 23.30 -2.00
N LEU A 324 15.78 23.12 -2.83
CA LEU A 324 16.80 24.15 -3.01
C LEU A 324 16.32 25.21 -4.01
N GLY A 325 16.06 26.40 -3.48
CA GLY A 325 15.59 27.55 -4.23
C GLY A 325 16.73 28.47 -4.66
N SER A 326 16.95 28.55 -5.97
CA SER A 326 17.67 29.63 -6.66
C SER A 326 16.70 30.40 -7.56
N VAL A 327 17.13 31.55 -8.11
CA VAL A 327 16.35 32.28 -9.13
C VAL A 327 15.98 31.35 -10.28
N ALA A 328 16.93 30.54 -10.73
CA ALA A 328 16.73 29.60 -11.83
C ALA A 328 15.82 28.43 -11.44
N SER A 329 15.91 27.92 -10.21
CA SER A 329 15.21 26.70 -9.82
C SER A 329 13.69 26.89 -9.65
N LEU A 330 13.26 28.10 -9.27
CA LEU A 330 11.85 28.44 -9.08
C LEU A 330 11.07 28.67 -10.38
N GLU A 331 11.75 28.70 -11.53
CA GLU A 331 11.13 28.80 -12.86
C GLU A 331 11.05 27.43 -13.56
N VAL A 332 11.64 26.38 -12.97
CA VAL A 332 11.68 25.04 -13.57
C VAL A 332 10.44 24.24 -13.19
N GLU A 333 9.68 23.83 -14.21
CA GLU A 333 8.42 23.07 -14.07
C GLU A 333 8.56 21.81 -13.21
N THR A 334 9.68 21.10 -13.31
CA THR A 334 9.89 19.88 -12.51
C THR A 334 9.96 20.15 -11.01
N LEU A 335 10.58 21.25 -10.57
CA LEU A 335 10.60 21.62 -9.14
C LEU A 335 9.26 22.18 -8.68
N LEU A 336 8.52 22.88 -9.55
CA LEU A 336 7.17 23.34 -9.24
C LEU A 336 6.21 22.16 -9.00
N ASN A 337 6.38 21.07 -9.75
CA ASN A 337 5.63 19.83 -9.53
C ASN A 337 5.99 19.18 -8.19
N ASP A 338 7.27 19.16 -7.81
CA ASP A 338 7.70 18.64 -6.50
C ASP A 338 7.14 19.46 -5.33
N ILE A 339 7.18 20.79 -5.44
CA ILE A 339 6.55 21.69 -4.45
C ILE A 339 5.05 21.37 -4.31
N THR A 340 4.36 21.16 -5.43
CA THR A 340 2.93 20.84 -5.43
C THR A 340 2.67 19.48 -4.78
N ALA A 341 3.48 18.47 -5.09
CA ALA A 341 3.38 17.14 -4.51
C ALA A 341 3.65 17.14 -2.99
N ALA A 342 4.70 17.83 -2.55
CA ALA A 342 5.03 17.96 -1.13
C ALA A 342 3.92 18.68 -0.36
N LYS A 343 3.32 19.75 -0.92
CA LYS A 343 2.14 20.39 -0.31
C LYS A 343 0.95 19.44 -0.18
N GLN A 344 0.70 18.61 -1.19
CA GLN A 344 -0.40 17.64 -1.13
C GLN A 344 -0.16 16.55 -0.08
N MET A 345 1.09 16.09 0.04
CA MET A 345 1.50 15.14 1.08
C MET A 345 1.29 15.73 2.47
N GLN A 346 1.66 17.00 2.68
CA GLN A 346 1.45 17.71 3.94
C GLN A 346 -0.03 17.80 4.34
N LEU A 347 -0.92 18.02 3.37
CA LEU A 347 -2.37 18.02 3.59
C LEU A 347 -2.91 16.63 3.94
N THR A 348 -2.35 15.58 3.33
CA THR A 348 -2.84 14.20 3.48
C THR A 348 -2.36 13.58 4.79
N THR A 349 -1.11 13.86 5.18
CA THR A 349 -0.48 13.32 6.39
C THR A 349 -0.76 14.17 7.63
N GLU A 350 -1.28 15.39 7.46
CA GLU A 350 -1.44 16.41 8.51
C GLU A 350 -0.11 16.76 9.24
N LYS A 351 1.04 16.48 8.60
CA LYS A 351 2.39 16.69 9.15
C LYS A 351 3.22 17.61 8.27
N TRP A 352 4.11 18.39 8.88
CA TRP A 352 5.05 19.23 8.14
C TRP A 352 6.12 18.41 7.42
N CYS A 353 6.10 18.42 6.08
CA CYS A 353 7.00 17.61 5.26
C CYS A 353 7.86 18.40 4.26
N MET A 354 7.65 19.71 4.08
CA MET A 354 8.42 20.53 3.12
C MET A 354 9.29 21.61 3.79
N PHE A 355 10.56 21.71 3.37
CA PHE A 355 11.56 22.66 3.85
C PHE A 355 12.23 23.38 2.67
N LEU A 356 12.55 24.67 2.80
CA LEU A 356 13.17 25.46 1.73
C LEU A 356 14.62 25.81 2.07
N GLY A 357 15.56 25.54 1.18
CA GLY A 357 16.95 25.99 1.28
C GLY A 357 17.25 27.10 0.28
N ALA A 358 17.61 28.29 0.76
CA ALA A 358 18.05 29.40 -0.08
C ALA A 358 19.54 29.26 -0.38
N ILE A 359 19.89 29.14 -1.66
CA ILE A 359 21.29 29.10 -2.12
C ILE A 359 21.72 30.42 -2.78
N ASP A 360 20.75 31.29 -3.08
CA ASP A 360 20.95 32.67 -3.50
C ASP A 360 19.89 33.59 -2.84
N GLU A 361 19.89 34.86 -3.27
CA GLU A 361 18.98 35.89 -2.77
C GLU A 361 17.51 35.71 -3.19
N ALA A 362 17.16 34.76 -4.06
CA ALA A 362 15.82 34.63 -4.65
C ALA A 362 14.72 34.39 -3.61
N LEU A 363 15.02 33.53 -2.63
CA LEU A 363 14.12 33.21 -1.53
C LEU A 363 14.22 34.22 -0.37
N ILE A 364 15.35 34.93 -0.26
CA ILE A 364 15.62 35.85 0.86
C ILE A 364 15.05 37.24 0.58
N GLU A 365 15.31 37.80 -0.60
CA GLU A 365 14.91 39.16 -0.98
C GLU A 365 13.47 39.26 -1.49
N LYS A 366 12.78 38.12 -1.67
CA LYS A 366 11.35 38.04 -1.97
C LYS A 366 10.92 38.92 -3.15
N ARG A 367 11.71 38.96 -4.23
CA ARG A 367 11.43 39.85 -5.39
C ARG A 367 10.22 39.38 -6.21
N ALA A 368 10.06 38.07 -6.41
CA ALA A 368 8.96 37.49 -7.19
C ALA A 368 7.69 37.24 -6.34
N ARG A 369 6.50 37.36 -6.95
CA ARG A 369 5.23 37.08 -6.25
C ARG A 369 5.17 35.63 -5.74
N PHE A 370 5.65 34.68 -6.55
CA PHE A 370 5.68 33.27 -6.19
C PHE A 370 6.58 33.01 -4.98
N SER A 371 7.79 33.59 -4.93
CA SER A 371 8.67 33.43 -3.76
C SER A 371 8.12 34.11 -2.51
N ARG A 372 7.40 35.23 -2.63
CA ARG A 372 6.69 35.84 -1.49
C ARG A 372 5.65 34.91 -0.88
N THR A 373 4.80 34.28 -1.70
CA THR A 373 3.78 33.35 -1.22
C THR A 373 4.45 32.11 -0.60
N LEU A 374 5.43 31.54 -1.28
CA LEU A 374 6.09 30.32 -0.84
C LEU A 374 6.82 30.51 0.50
N THR A 375 7.52 31.64 0.68
CA THR A 375 8.26 31.97 1.91
C THR A 375 7.39 32.52 3.04
N ALA A 376 6.15 32.92 2.74
CA ALA A 376 5.16 33.24 3.77
C ALA A 376 4.55 31.97 4.39
N GLU A 377 4.60 30.85 3.66
CA GLU A 377 4.01 29.57 4.06
C GLU A 377 5.04 28.55 4.57
N HIS A 378 6.35 28.80 4.45
CA HIS A 378 7.39 27.82 4.80
C HIS A 378 8.62 28.47 5.44
N VAL A 379 9.35 27.68 6.23
CA VAL A 379 10.66 28.09 6.78
C VAL A 379 11.72 28.00 5.70
N VAL A 380 12.54 29.06 5.63
CA VAL A 380 13.69 29.16 4.74
C VAL A 380 14.98 29.04 5.56
N PHE A 381 15.83 28.13 5.13
CA PHE A 381 17.19 27.93 5.65
C PHE A 381 18.18 28.60 4.72
N ASP A 382 19.08 29.42 5.27
CA ASP A 382 20.00 30.22 4.47
C ASP A 382 21.33 29.48 4.27
N PHE A 383 21.57 29.04 3.03
CA PHE A 383 22.79 28.36 2.62
C PHE A 383 23.67 29.23 1.71
N THR A 384 23.36 30.51 1.55
CA THR A 384 24.14 31.45 0.71
C THR A 384 25.58 31.61 1.21
N ALA A 385 25.80 31.46 2.52
CA ALA A 385 27.10 31.58 3.16
C ALA A 385 28.02 30.35 2.97
N GLN A 386 27.62 29.31 2.23
CA GLN A 386 28.35 28.05 2.14
C GLN A 386 29.84 28.21 1.74
N GLN A 387 30.15 29.19 0.88
CA GLN A 387 31.52 29.47 0.41
C GLN A 387 32.20 30.64 1.15
N SER A 388 31.44 31.57 1.73
CA SER A 388 31.96 32.80 2.33
C SER A 388 32.13 32.71 3.85
N ASP A 389 31.23 32.02 4.54
CA ASP A 389 31.26 31.80 5.99
C ASP A 389 30.76 30.39 6.34
N ARG A 390 31.71 29.45 6.43
CA ARG A 390 31.42 28.04 6.73
C ARG A 390 30.77 27.85 8.10
N ALA A 391 31.06 28.72 9.08
CA ALA A 391 30.51 28.58 10.43
C ALA A 391 29.03 28.95 10.45
N ALA A 392 28.65 30.05 9.79
CA ALA A 392 27.25 30.44 9.62
C ALA A 392 26.45 29.35 8.85
N TYR A 393 27.01 28.83 7.77
CA TYR A 393 26.40 27.73 7.01
C TYR A 393 26.17 26.47 7.86
N LEU A 394 27.19 26.01 8.62
CA LEU A 394 27.05 24.80 9.44
C LEU A 394 26.00 24.96 10.55
N LYS A 395 25.84 26.17 11.10
CA LYS A 395 24.77 26.49 12.06
C LYS A 395 23.39 26.32 11.44
N GLU A 396 23.23 26.76 10.19
CA GLU A 396 21.98 26.57 9.43
C GLU A 396 21.72 25.10 9.08
N VAL A 397 22.76 24.33 8.73
CA VAL A 397 22.63 22.87 8.53
C VAL A 397 22.17 22.17 9.80
N GLU A 398 22.71 22.56 10.96
CA GLU A 398 22.30 22.00 12.25
C GLU A 398 20.84 22.33 12.58
N ARG A 399 20.43 23.58 12.34
CA ARG A 399 19.03 24.00 12.48
C ARG A 399 18.10 23.19 11.58
N LEU A 400 18.49 22.97 10.32
CA LEU A 400 17.74 22.15 9.39
C LEU A 400 17.68 20.68 9.87
N ALA A 401 18.79 20.11 10.33
CA ALA A 401 18.84 18.74 10.81
C ALA A 401 17.90 18.50 12.00
N VAL A 402 17.83 19.45 12.95
CA VAL A 402 16.89 19.39 14.07
C VAL A 402 15.44 19.43 13.57
N ALA A 403 15.12 20.34 12.65
CA ALA A 403 13.77 20.46 12.09
C ALA A 403 13.34 19.21 11.30
N LEU A 404 14.27 18.61 10.55
CA LEU A 404 14.02 17.36 9.82
C LEU A 404 13.75 16.18 10.74
N LYS A 405 14.26 16.17 11.97
CA LYS A 405 14.03 15.10 12.95
C LYS A 405 12.74 15.21 13.76
N GLN A 406 11.98 16.30 13.64
CA GLN A 406 10.73 16.51 14.41
C GLN A 406 9.46 16.22 13.59
N ASP A 407 8.46 15.55 14.15
CA ASP A 407 7.12 15.47 13.54
C ASP A 407 6.24 16.59 14.10
N GLN A 408 6.12 17.68 13.34
CA GLN A 408 5.25 18.80 13.71
C GLN A 408 3.91 18.67 12.98
N PRO A 409 2.78 18.61 13.71
CA PRO A 409 1.46 18.70 13.12
C PRO A 409 1.31 19.99 12.31
N ALA A 410 0.70 19.92 11.13
CA ALA A 410 0.43 21.12 10.33
C ALA A 410 -0.49 22.12 11.06
N SER A 411 -1.27 21.65 12.03
CA SER A 411 -2.12 22.48 12.91
C SER A 411 -1.34 23.45 13.79
N ASP A 412 -0.07 23.16 14.09
CA ASP A 412 0.77 23.99 14.96
C ASP A 412 1.35 25.22 14.22
N GLY A 413 1.03 25.34 12.92
CA GLY A 413 1.47 26.41 12.05
C GLY A 413 2.87 26.15 11.47
N ILE A 414 3.44 27.19 10.85
CA ILE A 414 4.78 27.11 10.25
C ILE A 414 5.82 26.89 11.36
N PRO A 415 6.74 25.91 11.22
CA PRO A 415 7.78 25.67 12.22
C PRO A 415 8.49 26.98 12.61
N LYS A 416 8.62 27.25 13.91
CA LYS A 416 9.19 28.52 14.37
C LYS A 416 10.70 28.59 14.05
N PRO A 417 11.21 29.73 13.54
CA PRO A 417 12.60 29.88 13.12
C PRO A 417 13.62 29.88 14.28
N ASP A 418 13.18 30.07 15.52
CA ASP A 418 14.00 30.19 16.73
C ASP A 418 14.03 28.89 17.55
N ILE A 419 14.64 27.84 17.01
CA ILE A 419 15.26 26.82 17.88
C ILE A 419 16.73 27.20 17.94
N SER A 420 17.07 28.01 18.94
CA SER A 420 18.46 28.37 19.22
C SER A 420 19.27 27.08 19.47
N ALA A 421 20.39 26.91 18.77
CA ALA A 421 21.36 25.87 19.06
C ALA A 421 21.91 25.95 20.51
N ASP A 422 21.77 27.11 21.17
CA ASP A 422 22.17 27.34 22.57
C ASP A 422 21.09 26.92 23.59
N GLN A 423 20.01 26.25 23.17
CA GLN A 423 18.99 25.66 24.06
C GLN A 423 18.99 24.11 24.04
N LEU A 424 20.01 23.50 23.46
CA LEU A 424 20.43 22.11 23.69
C LEU A 424 21.60 22.09 24.70
#